data_AF-A0A974CYB7-F1
#
_entry.id   AF-A0A974CYB7-F1
#
_cell.length_a   1.000
_cell.length_b   1.000
_cell.length_c   1.000
_cell.angle_alpha   90.00
_cell.angle_beta   90.00
_cell.angle_gamma   90.00
#
_symmetry.space_group_name_H-M   'P 1'
#
loop_
_entity.id
_entity.type
_entity.pdbx_description
1 polymer ?
#
loop_
_entity_poly.entity_id
_entity_poly.type
_entity_poly.pdbx_seq_one_letter_code
_entity_poly.pdbx_strand_id
1 'polypeptide(L)'
;MIVRSVLPKTTKAGTFPCNSNRCETCKYILCKDQVAIPNTQKVYTILDHYSCASSNVVYMITCTRCSTGGIYIGEKGQKLRTWMNHHRHKFNTKSCDTPVGQHFCSQNHSLQDMQVLILKGNFKTERERKIYEFKCMELFNTLRQGLNLGSSFMSHYGANSLTSSEGFEVKKRRISKCFLGYFDLRLRL
;
A
#
# COMPACT_ATOMS: atom_id res chain seq x y z
N MET A 1 -40.90 26.33 -5.42
CA MET A 1 -39.49 25.97 -5.15
C MET A 1 -39.45 24.47 -4.86
N ILE A 2 -38.94 23.64 -5.78
CA ILE A 2 -38.88 22.17 -5.61
C ILE A 2 -37.50 21.83 -5.04
N VAL A 3 -37.46 21.37 -3.79
CA VAL A 3 -36.24 20.82 -3.18
C VAL A 3 -36.17 19.35 -3.57
N ARG A 4 -35.23 18.98 -4.44
CA ARG A 4 -34.90 17.58 -4.71
C ARG A 4 -33.96 17.09 -3.61
N SER A 5 -34.46 16.30 -2.67
CA SER A 5 -33.62 15.56 -1.73
C SER A 5 -32.96 14.39 -2.49
N VAL A 6 -31.64 14.43 -2.62
CA VAL A 6 -30.87 13.30 -3.13
C VAL A 6 -30.73 12.30 -1.98
N LEU A 7 -31.44 11.18 -2.06
CA LEU A 7 -31.19 10.02 -1.18
C LEU A 7 -29.70 9.68 -1.25
N PRO A 8 -28.98 9.55 -0.12
CA PRO A 8 -27.60 9.11 -0.13
C PRO A 8 -27.57 7.74 -0.82
N LYS A 9 -26.95 7.66 -2.00
CA LYS A 9 -26.65 6.36 -2.60
C LYS A 9 -25.78 5.63 -1.60
N THR A 10 -26.30 4.59 -0.96
CA THR A 10 -25.55 3.71 -0.08
C THR A 10 -24.53 2.96 -0.93
N THR A 11 -23.38 3.57 -1.17
CA THR A 11 -22.29 2.94 -1.90
C THR A 11 -21.70 1.84 -1.03
N LYS A 12 -21.68 0.61 -1.54
CA LYS A 12 -21.06 -0.52 -0.85
C LYS A 12 -19.59 -0.22 -0.56
N ALA A 13 -19.17 -0.42 0.68
CA ALA A 13 -17.78 -0.27 1.09
C ALA A 13 -16.89 -1.34 0.45
N GLY A 14 -15.59 -1.06 0.38
CA GLY A 14 -14.58 -1.95 -0.20
C GLY A 14 -13.91 -1.37 -1.44
N THR A 15 -13.06 -2.17 -2.06
CA THR A 15 -12.35 -1.80 -3.28
C THR A 15 -12.99 -2.45 -4.50
N PHE A 16 -13.20 -1.66 -5.56
CA PHE A 16 -13.86 -2.13 -6.79
C PHE A 16 -13.10 -1.67 -8.05
N PRO A 17 -13.23 -2.39 -9.17
CA PRO A 17 -12.81 -1.89 -10.48
C PRO A 17 -13.49 -0.54 -10.79
N CYS A 18 -12.80 0.37 -11.47
CA CYS A 18 -13.45 1.61 -11.92
C CYS A 18 -14.32 1.42 -13.19
N ASN A 19 -14.42 0.19 -13.70
CA ASN A 19 -15.20 -0.20 -14.88
C ASN A 19 -14.89 0.60 -16.16
N SER A 20 -13.73 1.25 -16.23
CA SER A 20 -13.26 1.86 -17.47
C SER A 20 -12.61 0.79 -18.36
N ASN A 21 -13.09 0.64 -19.59
CA ASN A 21 -12.61 -0.34 -20.57
C ASN A 21 -11.10 -0.23 -20.87
N ARG A 22 -10.47 0.91 -20.60
CA ARG A 22 -9.03 1.15 -20.82
C ARG A 22 -8.19 0.96 -19.56
N CYS A 23 -8.80 0.55 -18.44
CA CYS A 23 -8.11 0.47 -17.16
C CYS A 23 -7.51 -0.91 -16.91
N GLU A 24 -6.23 -1.05 -17.28
CA GLU A 24 -5.44 -2.26 -17.06
C GLU A 24 -5.19 -2.61 -15.58
N THR A 25 -5.46 -1.69 -14.65
CA THR A 25 -5.37 -1.97 -13.22
C THR A 25 -6.56 -2.78 -12.72
N CYS A 26 -7.73 -2.68 -13.37
CA CYS A 26 -8.96 -3.30 -12.89
C CYS A 26 -8.84 -4.82 -12.74
N LYS A 27 -8.07 -5.49 -13.61
CA LYS A 27 -7.86 -6.94 -13.57
C LYS A 27 -7.12 -7.44 -12.33
N TYR A 28 -6.38 -6.56 -11.66
CA TYR A 28 -5.68 -6.88 -10.41
C TYR A 28 -6.47 -6.47 -9.17
N ILE A 29 -7.62 -5.79 -9.31
CA ILE A 29 -8.37 -5.31 -8.15
C ILE A 29 -9.05 -6.47 -7.44
N LEU A 30 -8.70 -6.64 -6.16
CA LEU A 30 -9.37 -7.56 -5.27
C LEU A 30 -10.64 -6.91 -4.72
N CYS A 31 -11.79 -7.43 -5.14
CA CYS A 31 -13.12 -6.95 -4.74
C CYS A 31 -13.48 -7.42 -3.34
N LYS A 32 -12.96 -6.73 -2.31
CA LYS A 32 -13.25 -7.01 -0.90
C LYS A 32 -13.45 -5.73 -0.10
N ASP A 33 -14.21 -5.86 0.98
CA ASP A 33 -14.39 -4.89 2.05
C ASP A 33 -13.64 -5.29 3.33
N GLN A 34 -13.13 -6.52 3.41
CA GLN A 34 -12.37 -7.01 4.54
C GLN A 34 -11.13 -7.78 4.12
N VAL A 35 -10.07 -7.67 4.91
CA VAL A 35 -8.82 -8.41 4.72
C VAL A 35 -8.36 -9.00 6.05
N ALA A 36 -7.91 -10.25 6.03
CA ALA A 36 -7.37 -10.90 7.23
C ALA A 36 -6.03 -10.29 7.62
N ILE A 37 -5.82 -10.09 8.93
CA ILE A 37 -4.53 -9.66 9.45
C ILE A 37 -3.68 -10.92 9.71
N PRO A 38 -2.53 -11.09 9.03
CA PRO A 38 -1.71 -12.30 9.12
C PRO A 38 -1.36 -12.69 10.55
N ASN A 39 -1.30 -14.00 10.83
CA ASN A 39 -0.97 -14.57 12.13
C ASN A 39 -1.89 -14.11 13.28
N THR A 40 -3.10 -13.63 12.96
CA THR A 40 -4.13 -13.26 13.93
C THR A 40 -5.50 -13.77 13.46
N GLN A 41 -6.47 -13.79 14.38
CA GLN A 41 -7.88 -14.05 14.05
C GLN A 41 -8.65 -12.76 13.71
N LYS A 42 -7.93 -11.63 13.53
CA LYS A 42 -8.54 -10.32 13.31
C LYS A 42 -8.67 -10.01 11.82
N VAL A 43 -9.64 -9.17 11.49
CA VAL A 43 -9.85 -8.63 10.15
C VAL A 43 -9.75 -7.12 10.17
N TYR A 44 -9.19 -6.56 9.11
CA TYR A 44 -9.24 -5.13 8.82
C TYR A 44 -10.43 -4.87 7.90
N THR A 45 -11.32 -3.96 8.29
CA THR A 45 -12.52 -3.60 7.52
C THR A 45 -12.32 -2.25 6.83
N ILE A 46 -12.55 -2.24 5.52
CA ILE A 46 -12.59 -1.05 4.68
C ILE A 46 -13.96 -0.41 4.85
N LEU A 47 -13.98 0.84 5.28
CA LEU A 47 -15.22 1.53 5.65
C LEU A 47 -15.86 2.30 4.48
N ASP A 48 -15.05 2.72 3.50
CA ASP A 48 -15.51 3.54 2.38
C ASP A 48 -15.49 2.75 1.06
N HIS A 49 -16.09 3.35 0.04
CA HIS A 49 -16.01 2.87 -1.34
C HIS A 49 -14.76 3.41 -2.05
N TYR A 50 -13.93 2.50 -2.55
CA TYR A 50 -12.72 2.83 -3.30
C TYR A 50 -12.69 2.13 -4.65
N SER A 51 -11.95 2.71 -5.59
CA SER A 51 -11.63 2.04 -6.86
C SER A 51 -10.23 2.37 -7.33
N CYS A 52 -9.76 1.73 -8.40
CA CYS A 52 -8.49 2.11 -9.01
C CYS A 52 -8.45 3.56 -9.55
N ALA A 53 -9.58 4.28 -9.60
CA ALA A 53 -9.63 5.70 -9.89
C ALA A 53 -9.40 6.61 -8.66
N SER A 54 -9.39 6.05 -7.45
CA SER A 54 -9.15 6.79 -6.20
C SER A 54 -7.70 7.30 -6.12
N SER A 55 -7.55 8.50 -5.55
CA SER A 55 -6.29 9.20 -5.29
C SER A 55 -6.07 9.39 -3.78
N ASN A 56 -4.85 9.78 -3.39
CA ASN A 56 -4.43 9.90 -1.99
C ASN A 56 -4.80 8.66 -1.20
N VAL A 57 -4.24 7.52 -1.60
CA VAL A 57 -4.56 6.18 -1.07
C VAL A 57 -3.37 5.54 -0.37
N VAL A 58 -3.68 4.69 0.61
CA VAL A 58 -2.83 3.61 1.09
C VAL A 58 -3.43 2.31 0.58
N TYR A 59 -2.62 1.53 -0.12
CA TYR A 59 -3.03 0.29 -0.78
C TYR A 59 -2.20 -0.89 -0.28
N MET A 60 -2.76 -2.07 -0.46
CA MET A 60 -2.14 -3.36 -0.20
C MET A 60 -1.99 -4.10 -1.53
N ILE A 61 -0.81 -4.65 -1.80
CA ILE A 61 -0.58 -5.63 -2.85
C ILE A 61 -0.38 -6.99 -2.18
N THR A 62 -1.07 -8.01 -2.66
CA THR A 62 -0.93 -9.39 -2.19
C THR A 62 -0.58 -10.33 -3.34
N CYS A 63 0.23 -11.33 -3.05
CA CYS A 63 0.52 -12.45 -3.96
C CYS A 63 -0.34 -13.67 -3.59
N THR A 64 -1.05 -14.24 -4.55
CA THR A 64 -1.92 -15.41 -4.34
C THR A 64 -1.16 -16.73 -4.18
N ARG A 65 0.13 -16.76 -4.51
CA ARG A 65 0.99 -17.95 -4.36
C ARG A 65 1.62 -18.05 -2.97
N CYS A 66 1.83 -16.92 -2.30
CA CYS A 66 2.43 -16.90 -0.98
C CYS A 66 1.36 -17.17 0.09
N SER A 67 1.51 -18.26 0.83
CA SER A 67 0.68 -18.55 2.00
C SER A 67 0.86 -17.49 3.09
N THR A 68 2.10 -17.06 3.31
CA THR A 68 2.48 -15.99 4.24
C THR A 68 3.54 -15.11 3.61
N GLY A 69 3.35 -13.79 3.68
CA GLY A 69 4.42 -12.82 3.40
C GLY A 69 4.49 -12.23 1.99
N GLY A 70 3.61 -12.65 1.09
CA GLY A 70 3.42 -11.97 -0.20
C GLY A 70 2.66 -10.64 -0.09
N ILE A 71 2.80 -9.89 1.00
CA ILE A 71 2.02 -8.68 1.29
C ILE A 71 2.93 -7.45 1.26
N TYR A 72 2.55 -6.45 0.47
CA TYR A 72 3.18 -5.14 0.43
C TYR A 72 2.16 -4.07 0.78
N ILE A 73 2.53 -3.11 1.62
CA ILE A 73 1.77 -1.88 1.86
C ILE A 73 2.50 -0.72 1.19
N GLY A 74 1.76 0.11 0.48
CA GLY A 74 2.30 1.31 -0.15
C GLY A 74 1.32 2.46 -0.14
N GLU A 75 1.84 3.66 -0.38
CA GLU A 75 1.06 4.88 -0.51
C GLU A 75 1.13 5.49 -1.92
N LYS A 76 0.03 6.10 -2.40
CA LYS A 76 0.06 6.94 -3.60
C LYS A 76 -0.82 8.20 -3.54
N GLY A 77 -0.25 9.35 -3.88
CA GLY A 77 -0.98 10.63 -3.94
C GLY A 77 -1.83 10.75 -5.21
N GLN A 78 -1.24 10.45 -6.36
CA GLN A 78 -1.94 10.32 -7.64
C GLN A 78 -2.87 9.10 -7.68
N LYS A 79 -3.78 9.05 -8.66
CA LYS A 79 -4.74 7.94 -8.84
C LYS A 79 -4.01 6.60 -8.95
N LEU A 80 -4.53 5.57 -8.27
CA LEU A 80 -3.91 4.23 -8.25
C LEU A 80 -3.68 3.68 -9.66
N ARG A 81 -4.66 3.84 -10.57
CA ARG A 81 -4.54 3.41 -11.97
C ARG A 81 -3.41 4.10 -12.73
N THR A 82 -3.13 5.36 -12.45
CA THR A 82 -2.07 6.12 -13.12
C THR A 82 -0.71 5.56 -12.72
N TRP A 83 -0.53 5.29 -11.43
CA TRP A 83 0.70 4.70 -10.92
C TRP A 83 0.92 3.27 -11.46
N MET A 84 -0.11 2.43 -11.42
CA MET A 84 -0.03 1.06 -11.94
C MET A 84 0.27 1.01 -13.44
N ASN A 85 -0.33 1.92 -14.23
CA ASN A 85 -0.04 2.01 -15.66
C ASN A 85 1.40 2.43 -15.93
N HIS A 86 1.93 3.39 -15.17
CA HIS A 86 3.32 3.83 -15.30
C HIS A 86 4.31 2.72 -14.91
N HIS A 87 4.01 1.98 -13.84
CA HIS A 87 4.84 0.85 -13.42
C HIS A 87 4.66 -0.40 -14.29
N ARG A 88 3.59 -0.52 -15.07
CA ARG A 88 3.34 -1.70 -15.92
C ARG A 88 4.46 -1.96 -16.91
N HIS A 89 5.05 -0.91 -17.48
CA HIS A 89 6.20 -1.09 -18.37
C HIS A 89 7.38 -1.68 -17.60
N LYS A 90 7.69 -1.16 -16.40
CA LYS A 90 8.77 -1.68 -15.55
C LYS A 90 8.55 -3.13 -15.09
N PHE A 91 7.32 -3.48 -14.72
CA PHE A 91 6.98 -4.86 -14.37
C PHE A 91 7.07 -5.81 -15.57
N ASN A 92 6.61 -5.38 -16.76
CA ASN A 92 6.69 -6.18 -17.98
C ASN A 92 8.14 -6.30 -18.52
N THR A 93 8.99 -5.30 -18.29
CA THR A 93 10.41 -5.31 -18.69
C THR A 93 11.31 -5.99 -17.66
N LYS A 94 10.73 -6.68 -16.64
CA LYS A 94 11.48 -7.32 -15.54
C LYS A 94 12.45 -6.38 -14.80
N SER A 95 12.10 -5.09 -14.69
CA SER A 95 12.85 -4.15 -13.87
C SER A 95 12.63 -4.51 -12.40
N CYS A 96 13.61 -5.22 -11.84
CA CYS A 96 13.66 -5.76 -10.48
C CYS A 96 14.08 -4.69 -9.44
N ASP A 97 13.72 -3.43 -9.66
CA ASP A 97 14.28 -2.31 -8.86
C ASP A 97 13.41 -1.97 -7.63
N THR A 98 12.24 -2.59 -7.52
CA THR A 98 11.34 -2.46 -6.37
C THR A 98 11.15 -3.81 -5.69
N PRO A 99 10.91 -3.88 -4.37
CA PRO A 99 10.65 -5.15 -3.69
C PRO A 99 9.49 -5.94 -4.31
N VAL A 100 8.43 -5.24 -4.72
CA VAL A 100 7.28 -5.82 -5.42
C VAL A 100 7.70 -6.37 -6.80
N GLY A 101 8.50 -5.61 -7.56
CA GLY A 101 9.01 -6.03 -8.86
C GLY A 101 9.91 -7.27 -8.77
N GLN A 102 10.84 -7.28 -7.80
CA GLN A 102 11.70 -8.43 -7.52
C GLN A 102 10.89 -9.69 -7.23
N HIS A 103 9.85 -9.56 -6.39
CA HIS A 103 9.00 -10.69 -6.04
C HIS A 103 8.28 -11.26 -7.27
N PHE A 104 7.57 -10.44 -8.04
CA PHE A 104 6.80 -10.93 -9.20
C PHE A 104 7.65 -11.26 -10.44
N CYS A 105 8.95 -10.94 -10.44
CA CYS A 105 9.90 -11.37 -11.46
C CYS A 105 10.68 -12.65 -11.07
N SER A 106 10.54 -13.12 -9.82
CA SER A 106 11.21 -14.31 -9.34
C SER A 106 10.57 -15.61 -9.86
N GLN A 107 11.30 -16.73 -9.80
CA GLN A 107 10.78 -18.03 -10.24
C GLN A 107 9.51 -18.39 -9.43
N ASN A 108 8.51 -18.99 -10.11
CA ASN A 108 7.21 -19.40 -9.57
C ASN A 108 6.23 -18.27 -9.19
N HIS A 109 6.54 -17.02 -9.50
CA HIS A 109 5.65 -15.88 -9.31
C HIS A 109 5.48 -15.12 -10.62
N SER A 110 4.27 -14.58 -10.84
CA SER A 110 3.97 -13.75 -12.00
C SER A 110 3.02 -12.62 -11.64
N LEU A 111 2.89 -11.63 -12.53
CA LEU A 111 1.89 -10.58 -12.35
C LEU A 111 0.44 -11.10 -12.33
N GLN A 112 0.18 -12.32 -12.81
CA GLN A 112 -1.16 -12.92 -12.72
C GLN A 112 -1.52 -13.31 -11.28
N ASP A 113 -0.51 -13.53 -10.43
CA ASP A 113 -0.69 -13.84 -9.01
C ASP A 113 -0.86 -12.58 -8.14
N MET A 114 -0.80 -11.38 -8.75
CA MET A 114 -0.88 -10.10 -8.05
C MET A 114 -2.34 -9.66 -7.85
N GLN A 115 -2.65 -9.28 -6.62
CA GLN A 115 -3.90 -8.66 -6.22
C GLN A 115 -3.64 -7.32 -5.56
N VAL A 116 -4.51 -6.33 -5.79
CA VAL A 116 -4.40 -4.96 -5.28
C VAL A 116 -5.70 -4.55 -4.63
N LEU A 117 -5.61 -3.96 -3.44
CA LEU A 117 -6.75 -3.50 -2.65
C LEU A 117 -6.42 -2.17 -1.96
N ILE A 118 -7.38 -1.27 -1.84
CA ILE A 118 -7.21 0.01 -1.14
C ILE A 118 -7.69 -0.14 0.29
N LEU A 119 -6.80 0.12 1.25
CA LEU A 119 -7.12 0.06 2.67
C LEU A 119 -7.83 1.35 3.12
N LYS A 120 -7.28 2.50 2.70
CA LYS A 120 -7.84 3.81 2.98
C LYS A 120 -7.46 4.82 1.90
N GLY A 121 -8.34 5.79 1.65
CA GLY A 121 -8.13 6.86 0.69
C GLY A 121 -8.53 8.23 1.21
N ASN A 122 -8.49 9.21 0.29
CA ASN A 122 -8.92 10.59 0.53
C ASN A 122 -8.15 11.30 1.66
N PHE A 123 -6.86 10.96 1.85
CA PHE A 123 -6.01 11.70 2.78
C PHE A 123 -5.87 13.16 2.34
N LYS A 124 -5.90 14.09 3.30
CA LYS A 124 -5.79 15.53 3.03
C LYS A 124 -4.35 15.94 2.79
N THR A 125 -3.42 15.27 3.47
CA THR A 125 -2.00 15.58 3.39
C THR A 125 -1.18 14.33 3.10
N GLU A 126 -0.02 14.53 2.47
CA GLU A 126 0.99 13.47 2.32
C GLU A 126 1.43 12.92 3.67
N ARG A 127 1.53 13.78 4.69
CA ARG A 127 1.91 13.40 6.06
C ARG A 127 0.95 12.38 6.66
N GLU A 128 -0.35 12.68 6.65
CA GLU A 128 -1.38 11.76 7.16
C GLU A 128 -1.32 10.40 6.44
N ARG A 129 -1.15 10.45 5.12
CA ARG A 129 -1.07 9.26 4.27
C ARG A 129 0.14 8.39 4.62
N LYS A 130 1.33 8.96 4.78
CA LYS A 130 2.55 8.23 5.20
C LYS A 130 2.47 7.67 6.63
N ILE A 131 1.87 8.42 7.56
CA ILE A 131 1.64 7.91 8.92
C ILE A 131 0.70 6.71 8.88
N TYR A 132 -0.35 6.76 8.07
CA TYR A 132 -1.30 5.66 7.94
C TYR A 132 -0.68 4.44 7.25
N GLU A 133 0.14 4.66 6.22
CA GLU A 133 0.94 3.62 5.57
C GLU A 133 1.80 2.87 6.58
N PHE A 134 2.57 3.58 7.40
CA PHE A 134 3.42 2.98 8.42
C PHE A 134 2.61 2.15 9.43
N LYS A 135 1.48 2.69 9.92
CA LYS A 135 0.57 1.95 10.81
C LYS A 135 0.07 0.66 10.18
N CYS A 136 -0.24 0.67 8.88
CA CYS A 136 -0.65 -0.53 8.16
C CYS A 136 0.50 -1.53 8.02
N MET A 137 1.72 -1.07 7.74
CA MET A 137 2.89 -1.96 7.69
C MET A 137 3.13 -2.68 9.01
N GLU A 138 2.92 -2.00 10.15
CA GLU A 138 2.98 -2.63 11.47
C GLU A 138 1.83 -3.61 11.69
N LEU A 139 0.60 -3.19 11.35
CA LEU A 139 -0.59 -4.01 11.52
C LEU A 139 -0.52 -5.32 10.74
N PHE A 140 -0.07 -5.27 9.49
CA PHE A 140 0.07 -6.42 8.60
C PHE A 140 1.45 -7.08 8.70
N ASN A 141 2.30 -6.61 9.61
CA ASN A 141 3.66 -7.11 9.85
C ASN A 141 4.54 -7.20 8.59
N THR A 142 4.30 -6.32 7.61
CA THR A 142 4.96 -6.41 6.30
C THR A 142 6.43 -6.01 6.34
N LEU A 143 6.85 -5.28 7.38
CA LEU A 143 8.27 -4.99 7.62
C LEU A 143 9.06 -6.23 8.02
N ARG A 144 8.45 -7.24 8.65
CA ARG A 144 9.17 -8.44 9.14
C ARG A 144 8.98 -9.64 8.23
N GLN A 145 7.77 -9.79 7.72
CA GLN A 145 7.34 -10.99 7.01
C GLN A 145 6.78 -10.67 5.63
N GLY A 146 6.67 -9.40 5.24
CA GLY A 146 6.10 -8.99 3.96
C GLY A 146 7.13 -8.58 2.92
N LEU A 147 6.64 -8.02 1.82
CA LEU A 147 7.45 -7.51 0.72
C LEU A 147 7.97 -6.08 0.97
N ASN A 148 7.67 -5.46 2.11
CA ASN A 148 8.25 -4.16 2.49
C ASN A 148 9.70 -4.27 3.01
N LEU A 149 10.38 -5.38 2.72
CA LEU A 149 11.77 -5.67 3.08
C LEU A 149 12.73 -5.05 2.06
N GLY A 150 13.68 -4.22 2.51
CA GLY A 150 14.78 -3.72 1.68
C GLY A 150 15.40 -2.40 2.17
N SER A 151 16.73 -2.27 2.07
CA SER A 151 17.46 -1.03 2.39
C SER A 151 17.02 0.17 1.52
N SER A 152 16.61 -0.09 0.28
CA SER A 152 16.06 0.90 -0.65
C SER A 152 14.67 1.43 -0.25
N PHE A 153 13.91 0.66 0.53
CA PHE A 153 12.65 1.16 1.10
C PHE A 153 12.91 2.12 2.26
N MET A 154 13.98 1.89 3.04
CA MET A 154 14.33 2.73 4.18
C MET A 154 14.85 4.14 3.80
N SER A 155 15.42 4.28 2.60
CA SER A 155 15.90 5.57 2.08
C SER A 155 14.75 6.56 1.82
N HIS A 156 13.54 6.07 1.52
CA HIS A 156 12.33 6.90 1.39
C HIS A 156 11.96 7.69 2.65
N TYR A 157 12.48 7.27 3.81
CA TYR A 157 12.28 7.93 5.09
C TYR A 157 13.58 8.51 5.68
N GLY A 158 14.63 8.66 4.84
CA GLY A 158 15.89 9.30 5.24
C GLY A 158 16.81 8.45 6.12
N ALA A 159 16.60 7.12 6.19
CA ALA A 159 17.40 6.22 7.03
C ALA A 159 18.63 5.62 6.31
N ASN A 160 19.39 6.45 5.59
CA ASN A 160 20.54 6.02 4.78
C ASN A 160 21.77 5.57 5.61
N SER A 161 21.76 5.69 6.94
CA SER A 161 22.89 5.34 7.82
C SER A 161 22.79 3.98 8.52
N LEU A 162 21.79 3.15 8.21
CA LEU A 162 21.58 1.86 8.91
C LEU A 162 22.34 0.71 8.23
N THR A 163 23.64 0.62 8.52
CA THR A 163 24.54 -0.45 8.07
C THR A 163 24.07 -1.86 8.51
N SER A 164 24.64 -2.88 7.88
CA SER A 164 24.27 -4.30 7.96
C SER A 164 24.44 -4.97 9.33
N SER A 165 25.05 -4.30 10.31
CA SER A 165 25.35 -4.89 11.62
C SER A 165 24.31 -4.63 12.72
N GLU A 166 23.35 -3.72 12.53
CA GLU A 166 22.31 -3.46 13.53
C GLU A 166 21.10 -4.39 13.34
N GLY A 167 20.66 -5.04 14.41
CA GLY A 167 19.49 -5.91 14.42
C GLY A 167 18.22 -5.20 13.94
N PHE A 168 17.40 -5.91 13.17
CA PHE A 168 16.15 -5.42 12.57
C PHE A 168 15.23 -4.67 13.56
N GLU A 169 15.18 -5.12 14.82
CA GLU A 169 14.35 -4.50 15.87
C GLU A 169 14.86 -3.11 16.31
N VAL A 170 16.18 -2.90 16.26
CA VAL A 170 16.82 -1.60 16.50
C VAL A 170 16.53 -0.66 15.33
N LYS A 171 16.53 -1.17 14.09
CA LYS A 171 16.13 -0.42 12.89
C LYS A 171 14.67 0.01 12.95
N LYS A 172 13.76 -0.86 13.40
CA LYS A 172 12.33 -0.52 13.60
C LYS A 172 12.13 0.59 14.64
N ARG A 173 12.80 0.50 15.80
CA ARG A 173 12.79 1.56 16.82
C ARG A 173 13.39 2.87 16.32
N ARG A 174 14.45 2.81 15.50
CA ARG A 174 15.04 4.01 14.87
C ARG A 174 14.16 4.61 13.78
N ILE A 175 13.46 3.84 12.95
CA ILE A 175 12.47 4.42 12.00
C ILE A 175 11.35 5.10 12.76
N SER A 176 10.80 4.44 13.79
CA SER A 176 9.76 5.03 14.66
C SER A 176 10.27 6.33 15.31
N LYS A 177 11.50 6.33 15.85
CA LYS A 177 12.17 7.53 16.40
C LYS A 177 12.58 8.56 15.35
N CYS A 178 12.95 8.18 14.13
CA CYS A 178 13.26 9.10 13.03
C CYS A 178 11.98 9.73 12.50
N PHE A 179 10.88 9.00 12.41
CA PHE A 179 9.57 9.56 12.11
C PHE A 179 9.16 10.55 13.21
N LEU A 180 9.20 10.14 14.47
CA LEU A 180 8.86 11.00 15.62
C LEU A 180 9.82 12.21 15.74
N GLY A 181 11.11 12.03 15.48
CA GLY A 181 12.14 13.08 15.55
C GLY A 181 12.14 14.04 14.36
N TYR A 182 11.83 13.57 13.13
CA TYR A 182 11.51 14.44 11.99
C TYR A 182 10.25 15.28 12.25
N PHE A 183 9.31 14.75 13.05
CA PHE A 183 8.12 15.50 13.45
C PHE A 183 8.41 16.54 14.53
N ASP A 184 9.39 16.32 15.41
CA ASP A 184 9.75 17.25 16.49
C ASP A 184 10.66 18.39 16.00
N LEU A 185 11.65 18.09 15.13
CA LEU A 185 12.58 19.11 14.60
C LEU A 185 11.93 20.15 13.67
N ARG A 186 10.75 19.87 13.08
CA ARG A 186 10.02 20.81 12.19
C ARG A 186 8.88 21.56 12.87
N LEU A 187 8.71 21.44 14.19
CA LEU A 187 7.82 22.27 15.01
C LEU A 187 8.52 23.52 15.57
N ARG A 188 9.76 23.80 15.16
CA ARG A 188 10.56 24.98 15.56
C ARG A 188 11.02 25.86 14.39
N LEU A 189 10.26 25.94 13.29
CA LEU A 189 10.40 26.99 12.27
C LEU A 189 9.01 27.35 11.72
#